data_AF-A0A1V5E6L8-F1
#
_entry.id   AF-A0A1V5E6L8-F1
#
_cell.length_a   1.000
_cell.length_b   1.000
_cell.length_c   1.000
_cell.angle_alpha   90.00
_cell.angle_beta   90.00
_cell.angle_gamma   90.00
#
_symmetry.space_group_name_H-M   'P 1'
#
loop_
_entity.id
_entity.type
_entity.pdbx_description
1 polymer ?
#
loop_
_entity_poly.entity_id
_entity_poly.type
_entity_poly.pdbx_seq_one_letter_code
_entity_poly.pdbx_strand_id
1 'polypeptide(L)'
;MTDALGGQRLEKSISYMTHHRESFPALEDAQTHRQMQEIEERITARPLYFLPREKLFSIEDQLQDGDLLAITTSMDGLDVAHVGIALRQQGRVHLLHASRLAGVVLISPETLYGYLRKKKERTGVMVARAV
;
A
#
# COMPACT_ATOMS: atom_id res chain seq x y z
N MET A 1 7.74 -2.39 10.74
CA MET A 1 9.04 -2.35 10.05
C MET A 1 9.26 -1.06 9.26
N THR A 2 8.26 -0.53 8.54
CA THR A 2 8.42 0.69 7.72
C THR A 2 9.07 1.87 8.43
N ASP A 3 8.70 2.16 9.68
CA ASP A 3 9.31 3.24 10.47
C ASP A 3 10.83 3.03 10.66
N ALA A 4 11.24 1.81 11.04
CA ALA A 4 12.65 1.44 11.19
C ALA A 4 13.46 1.53 9.88
N LEU A 5 12.80 1.50 8.72
CA LEU A 5 13.42 1.72 7.41
C LEU A 5 13.54 3.21 7.04
N GLY A 6 13.24 4.14 7.96
CA GLY A 6 13.23 5.58 7.70
C GLY A 6 11.94 6.07 7.04
N GLY A 7 10.83 5.36 7.28
CA GLY A 7 9.49 5.74 6.86
C GLY A 7 9.08 7.12 7.37
N GLN A 8 8.21 7.79 6.62
CA GLN A 8 7.59 9.04 7.02
C GLN A 8 6.18 8.78 7.51
N ARG A 9 5.73 9.59 8.46
CA ARG A 9 4.35 9.52 8.95
C ARG A 9 3.38 9.81 7.80
N LEU A 10 2.37 8.96 7.65
CA LEU A 10 1.29 9.15 6.70
C LEU A 10 0.25 10.06 7.36
N GLU A 11 0.26 11.34 7.01
CA GLU A 11 -0.76 12.30 7.43
C GLU A 11 -1.97 12.19 6.49
N LYS A 12 -2.87 11.25 6.77
CA LYS A 12 -4.10 11.04 6.00
C LYS A 12 -5.23 10.48 6.85
N SER A 13 -6.40 11.10 6.76
CA SER A 13 -7.63 10.51 7.30
C SER A 13 -8.13 9.38 6.40
N ILE A 14 -8.36 8.21 6.99
CA ILE A 14 -8.91 7.04 6.32
C ILE A 14 -10.42 7.08 6.48
N SER A 15 -11.13 7.11 5.35
CA SER A 15 -12.59 7.30 5.32
C SER A 15 -13.21 6.88 3.97
N TYR A 16 -12.46 6.14 3.13
CA TYR A 16 -12.89 5.89 1.75
C TYR A 16 -14.17 5.06 1.68
N MET A 17 -14.31 4.04 2.52
CA MET A 17 -15.44 3.13 2.40
C MET A 17 -16.74 3.78 2.84
N THR A 18 -16.73 4.56 3.93
CA THR A 18 -17.92 5.26 4.41
C THR A 18 -18.33 6.44 3.51
N HIS A 19 -17.37 7.15 2.90
CA HIS A 19 -17.67 8.20 1.92
C HIS A 19 -18.16 7.67 0.56
N HIS A 20 -17.85 6.42 0.22
CA HIS A 20 -18.25 5.77 -1.04
C HIS A 20 -19.18 4.58 -0.80
N ARG A 21 -20.13 4.73 0.11
CA ARG A 21 -21.05 3.68 0.57
C ARG A 21 -21.71 2.90 -0.57
N GLU A 22 -22.09 3.58 -1.65
CA GLU A 22 -22.71 3.03 -2.85
C GLU A 22 -21.85 2.00 -3.59
N SER A 23 -20.53 2.02 -3.37
CA SER A 23 -19.59 1.06 -3.97
C SER A 23 -19.49 -0.25 -3.18
N PHE A 24 -20.11 -0.32 -1.99
CA PHE A 24 -19.98 -1.45 -1.06
C PHE A 24 -21.36 -1.92 -0.58
N PRO A 25 -21.95 -2.96 -1.22
CA PRO A 25 -23.30 -3.42 -0.89
C PRO A 25 -23.52 -3.73 0.60
N ALA A 26 -22.50 -4.27 1.29
CA ALA A 26 -22.58 -4.57 2.72
C ALA A 26 -22.77 -3.31 3.59
N LEU A 27 -22.36 -2.14 3.11
CA LEU A 27 -22.52 -0.89 3.86
C LEU A 27 -23.92 -0.29 3.71
N GLU A 28 -24.80 -0.81 2.84
CA GLU A 28 -26.22 -0.40 2.83
C GLU A 28 -26.91 -0.65 4.17
N ASP A 29 -26.43 -1.63 4.95
CA ASP A 29 -26.83 -1.80 6.34
C ASP A 29 -26.24 -0.71 7.25
N ALA A 30 -27.10 -0.04 8.02
CA ALA A 30 -26.71 1.10 8.86
C ALA A 30 -25.82 0.70 10.05
N GLN A 31 -25.93 -0.54 10.55
CA GLN A 31 -25.05 -1.03 11.60
C GLN A 31 -23.63 -1.26 11.06
N THR A 32 -23.52 -1.93 9.92
CA THR A 32 -22.25 -2.20 9.24
C THR A 32 -21.55 -0.91 8.84
N HIS A 33 -22.29 0.09 8.34
CA HIS A 33 -21.75 1.42 8.05
C HIS A 33 -21.14 2.09 9.30
N ARG A 34 -21.86 2.09 10.42
CA ARG A 34 -21.35 2.66 11.69
C ARG A 34 -20.09 1.94 12.18
N GLN A 35 -20.07 0.61 12.10
CA GLN A 35 -18.89 -0.18 12.46
C GLN A 35 -17.69 0.15 11.57
N MET A 36 -17.90 0.34 10.26
CA MET A 36 -16.82 0.73 9.35
C MET A 36 -16.28 2.12 9.68
N GLN A 37 -17.15 3.07 10.03
CA GLN A 37 -16.76 4.41 10.46
C GLN A 37 -15.87 4.37 11.71
N GLU A 38 -16.25 3.59 12.74
CA GLU A 38 -15.43 3.41 13.95
C GLU A 38 -14.07 2.78 13.64
N ILE A 39 -14.01 1.85 12.68
CA ILE A 39 -12.75 1.25 12.22
C ILE A 39 -11.86 2.30 11.54
N GLU A 40 -12.44 3.09 10.63
CA GLU A 40 -11.78 4.16 9.88
C GLU A 40 -11.22 5.26 10.82
N GLU A 41 -12.01 5.68 11.81
CA GLU A 41 -11.58 6.63 12.86
C GLU A 41 -10.38 6.10 13.67
N ARG A 42 -10.44 4.83 14.07
CA ARG A 42 -9.35 4.17 14.82
C ARG A 42 -8.08 4.02 13.98
N ILE A 43 -8.20 3.69 12.69
CA ILE A 43 -7.03 3.63 11.79
C ILE A 43 -6.44 5.02 11.61
N THR A 44 -7.28 6.05 11.41
CA THR A 44 -6.85 7.45 11.27
C THR A 44 -6.11 7.96 12.49
N ALA A 45 -6.55 7.60 13.70
CA ALA A 45 -5.90 8.01 14.94
C ALA A 45 -4.55 7.32 15.18
N ARG A 46 -4.28 6.18 14.52
CA ARG A 46 -3.05 5.41 14.70
C ARG A 46 -1.92 6.00 13.83
N PRO A 47 -0.69 6.14 14.34
CA PRO A 47 0.44 6.51 13.51
C PRO A 47 0.71 5.42 12.48
N LEU A 48 0.61 5.78 11.20
CA LEU A 48 0.99 4.96 10.06
C LEU A 48 2.24 5.55 9.42
N TYR A 49 3.10 4.69 8.89
CA TYR A 49 4.34 5.08 8.24
C TYR A 49 4.44 4.45 6.86
N PHE A 50 4.89 5.23 5.89
CA PHE A 50 5.16 4.77 4.54
C PHE A 50 6.54 5.26 4.09
N LEU A 51 7.16 4.54 3.14
CA LEU A 51 8.36 4.97 2.46
C LEU A 51 7.94 5.64 1.15
N PRO A 52 8.09 6.97 1.01
CA PRO A 52 7.83 7.64 -0.26
C PRO A 52 8.70 7.04 -1.35
N ARG A 53 8.16 6.95 -2.55
CA ARG A 53 8.87 6.36 -3.70
C ARG A 53 10.23 7.01 -3.96
N GLU A 54 10.39 8.29 -3.65
CA GLU A 54 11.63 9.06 -3.80
C GLU A 54 12.74 8.57 -2.85
N LYS A 55 12.37 7.98 -1.69
CA LYS A 55 13.30 7.39 -0.71
C LYS A 55 13.57 5.91 -0.96
N LEU A 56 12.89 5.29 -1.93
CA LEU A 56 13.00 3.84 -2.14
C LEU A 56 14.42 3.43 -2.54
N PHE A 57 15.11 4.24 -3.33
CA PHE A 57 16.47 3.93 -3.80
C PHE A 57 17.47 3.78 -2.64
N SER A 58 17.38 4.64 -1.61
CA SER A 58 18.31 4.59 -0.46
C SER A 58 18.07 3.41 0.49
N ILE A 59 16.94 2.72 0.36
CA ILE A 59 16.57 1.61 1.26
C ILE A 59 16.38 0.29 0.51
N GLU A 60 16.57 0.27 -0.82
CA GLU A 60 16.29 -0.89 -1.66
C GLU A 60 17.07 -2.13 -1.18
N ASP A 61 18.30 -1.97 -0.71
CA ASP A 61 19.15 -3.06 -0.18
C ASP A 61 18.66 -3.65 1.14
N GLN A 62 17.82 -2.93 1.89
CA GLN A 62 17.24 -3.39 3.15
C GLN A 62 15.96 -4.22 2.95
N LEU A 63 15.35 -4.13 1.76
CA LEU A 63 14.21 -4.97 1.36
C LEU A 63 14.69 -6.39 1.06
N GLN A 64 13.94 -7.37 1.50
CA GLN A 64 14.26 -8.78 1.34
C GLN A 64 13.19 -9.47 0.51
N ASP A 65 13.59 -10.55 -0.17
CA ASP A 65 12.65 -11.42 -0.86
C ASP A 65 11.62 -11.95 0.14
N GLY A 66 10.35 -11.85 -0.21
CA GLY A 66 9.24 -12.23 0.68
C GLY A 66 8.67 -11.07 1.51
N ASP A 67 9.28 -9.88 1.52
CA ASP A 67 8.66 -8.72 2.16
C ASP A 67 7.30 -8.42 1.54
N LEU A 68 6.30 -8.22 2.39
CA LEU A 68 4.98 -7.75 1.99
C LEU A 68 5.05 -6.25 1.72
N LEU A 69 4.65 -5.87 0.51
CA LEU A 69 4.65 -4.50 0.02
C LEU A 69 3.22 -4.03 -0.16
N ALA A 70 2.80 -3.06 0.66
CA ALA A 70 1.53 -2.36 0.49
C ALA A 70 1.78 -1.06 -0.26
N ILE A 71 1.29 -0.96 -1.49
CA ILE A 71 1.48 0.21 -2.37
C ILE A 71 0.57 1.33 -1.88
N THR A 72 1.16 2.38 -1.32
CA THR A 72 0.41 3.52 -0.79
C THR A 72 -0.09 4.42 -1.91
N THR A 73 -1.19 5.12 -1.66
CA THR A 73 -1.86 5.96 -2.66
C THR A 73 -1.96 7.42 -2.25
N SER A 74 -2.12 8.34 -3.21
CA SER A 74 -2.49 9.74 -2.98
C SER A 74 -4.01 9.94 -2.92
N MET A 75 -4.82 8.92 -3.20
CA MET A 75 -6.27 8.99 -3.15
C MET A 75 -6.76 9.39 -1.74
N ASP A 76 -7.72 10.31 -1.68
CA ASP A 76 -8.28 10.78 -0.41
C ASP A 76 -9.03 9.64 0.29
N GLY A 77 -8.95 9.58 1.63
CA GLY A 77 -9.63 8.55 2.40
C GLY A 77 -9.01 7.15 2.34
N LEU A 78 -8.01 6.90 1.47
CA LEU A 78 -7.43 5.56 1.23
C LEU A 78 -5.92 5.55 1.44
N ASP A 79 -5.42 4.60 2.22
CA ASP A 79 -4.00 4.42 2.52
C ASP A 79 -3.27 3.56 1.48
N VAL A 80 -3.84 2.40 1.13
CA VAL A 80 -3.22 1.38 0.28
C VAL A 80 -4.13 1.08 -0.91
N ALA A 81 -3.57 1.11 -2.12
CA ALA A 81 -4.31 0.83 -3.36
C ALA A 81 -3.99 -0.53 -4.00
N HIS A 82 -2.87 -1.14 -3.62
CA HIS A 82 -2.47 -2.45 -4.15
C HIS A 82 -1.48 -3.13 -3.22
N VAL A 83 -1.30 -4.44 -3.36
CA VAL A 83 -0.34 -5.21 -2.55
C VAL A 83 0.46 -6.17 -3.43
N GLY A 84 1.63 -6.57 -2.95
CA GLY A 84 2.44 -7.63 -3.54
C GLY A 84 3.58 -8.03 -2.63
N ILE A 85 4.50 -8.81 -3.18
CA ILE A 85 5.66 -9.37 -2.49
C ILE A 85 6.92 -8.86 -3.18
N ALA A 86 7.91 -8.43 -2.39
CA ALA A 86 9.23 -8.09 -2.88
C ALA A 86 9.94 -9.34 -3.41
N LEU A 87 10.52 -9.25 -4.60
CA LEU A 87 11.35 -10.30 -5.17
C LEU A 87 12.50 -9.69 -5.96
N ARG A 88 13.72 -10.12 -5.69
CA ARG A 88 14.89 -9.63 -6.39
C ARG A 88 15.07 -10.33 -7.73
N GLN A 89 15.24 -9.52 -8.78
CA GLN A 89 15.65 -9.97 -10.10
C GLN A 89 16.86 -9.15 -10.53
N GLN A 90 17.95 -9.85 -10.87
CA GLN A 90 19.18 -9.21 -11.35
C GLN A 90 19.69 -8.09 -10.40
N GLY A 91 19.59 -8.33 -9.09
CA GLY A 91 20.04 -7.40 -8.04
C GLY A 91 19.05 -6.28 -7.68
N ARG A 92 17.95 -6.11 -8.39
CA ARG A 92 16.93 -5.08 -8.13
C ARG A 92 15.67 -5.67 -7.55
N VAL A 93 14.93 -4.90 -6.74
CA VAL A 93 13.66 -5.34 -6.17
C VAL A 93 12.56 -5.13 -7.20
N HIS A 94 11.81 -6.19 -7.49
CA HIS A 94 10.61 -6.21 -8.32
C HIS A 94 9.39 -6.57 -7.46
N LEU A 95 8.20 -6.47 -8.06
CA LEU A 95 6.94 -6.76 -7.38
C LEU A 95 6.33 -8.06 -7.95
N LEU A 96 6.22 -9.10 -7.13
CA LEU A 96 5.39 -10.27 -7.39
C LEU A 96 3.96 -9.97 -6.93
N HIS A 97 2.99 -9.92 -7.84
CA HIS A 97 1.61 -9.58 -7.50
C HIS A 97 0.58 -10.14 -8.48
N ALA A 98 -0.68 -10.22 -8.03
CA ALA A 98 -1.82 -10.42 -8.93
C ALA A 98 -2.03 -9.16 -9.77
N SER A 99 -1.93 -9.29 -11.10
CA SER A 99 -2.11 -8.18 -12.03
C SER A 99 -3.49 -8.26 -12.67
N ARG A 100 -4.36 -7.28 -12.34
CA ARG A 100 -5.67 -7.17 -13.01
C ARG A 100 -5.54 -7.02 -14.52
N LEU A 101 -4.52 -6.29 -14.99
CA LEU A 101 -4.30 -6.05 -16.43
C LEU A 101 -3.89 -7.34 -17.17
N ALA A 102 -3.09 -8.20 -16.53
CA ALA A 102 -2.63 -9.44 -17.13
C ALA A 102 -3.53 -10.65 -16.82
N GLY A 103 -4.44 -10.53 -15.85
CA GLY A 103 -5.31 -11.62 -15.41
C GLY A 103 -4.60 -12.75 -14.65
N VAL A 104 -3.32 -12.59 -14.31
CA VAL A 104 -2.48 -13.62 -13.67
C VAL A 104 -1.59 -13.03 -12.59
N VAL A 105 -1.05 -13.90 -11.73
CA VAL A 105 0.06 -13.56 -10.84
C VAL A 105 1.34 -13.50 -11.66
N LEU A 106 2.07 -12.40 -11.55
CA LEU A 106 3.32 -12.19 -12.28
C LEU A 106 4.32 -11.41 -11.44
N ILE A 107 5.57 -11.46 -11.89
CA ILE A 107 6.60 -10.54 -11.44
C ILE A 107 6.61 -9.37 -12.42
N SER A 108 6.46 -8.15 -11.91
CA SER A 108 6.54 -6.94 -12.74
C SER A 108 7.87 -6.89 -13.49
N PRO A 109 7.89 -6.65 -14.81
CA PRO A 109 9.13 -6.54 -15.57
C PRO A 109 9.94 -5.29 -15.17
N GLU A 110 9.26 -4.25 -14.67
CA GLU A 110 9.91 -3.11 -14.03
C GLU A 110 10.29 -3.38 -12.57
N THR A 111 11.31 -2.67 -12.08
CA THR A 111 11.63 -2.61 -10.66
C THR A 111 10.48 -2.02 -9.86
N LEU A 112 10.45 -2.23 -8.54
CA LEU A 112 9.48 -1.63 -7.62
C LEU A 112 9.43 -0.11 -7.77
N TYR A 113 10.60 0.55 -7.89
CA TYR A 113 10.67 1.99 -8.15
C TYR A 113 9.99 2.37 -9.48
N GLY A 114 10.29 1.62 -10.54
CA GLY A 114 9.65 1.80 -11.85
C GLY A 114 8.13 1.60 -11.77
N TYR A 115 7.67 0.59 -11.05
CA TYR A 115 6.26 0.29 -10.83
C TYR A 115 5.54 1.44 -10.15
N LEU A 116 6.12 2.00 -9.07
CA LEU A 116 5.56 3.16 -8.38
C LEU A 116 5.50 4.38 -9.29
N ARG A 117 6.52 4.61 -10.13
CA ARG A 117 6.55 5.77 -11.03
C ARG A 117 5.59 5.71 -12.21
N LYS A 118 5.06 4.54 -12.57
CA LYS A 118 4.07 4.40 -13.65
C LYS A 118 2.76 5.13 -13.39
N LYS A 119 2.40 5.38 -12.13
CA LYS A 119 1.17 6.07 -11.75
C LYS A 119 1.46 7.12 -10.69
N LYS A 120 1.03 8.36 -10.91
CA LYS A 120 1.29 9.47 -9.98
C LYS A 120 0.70 9.21 -8.60
N GLU A 121 -0.43 8.50 -8.60
CA GLU A 121 -1.19 8.13 -7.42
C GLU A 121 -0.44 7.17 -6.51
N ARG A 122 0.52 6.39 -7.02
CA ARG A 122 1.34 5.49 -6.19
C ARG A 122 2.42 6.32 -5.51
N THR A 123 2.22 6.59 -4.21
CA THR A 123 3.07 7.50 -3.43
C THR A 123 4.28 6.80 -2.83
N GLY A 124 4.22 5.50 -2.63
CA GLY A 124 5.25 4.77 -1.88
C GLY A 124 4.83 3.37 -1.50
N VAL A 125 5.46 2.84 -0.45
CA VAL A 125 5.17 1.52 0.11
C VAL A 125 5.13 1.52 1.63
N MET A 126 4.26 0.70 2.23
CA MET A 126 4.47 0.18 3.58
C MET A 126 5.07 -1.22 3.46
N VAL A 127 5.98 -1.56 4.38
CA VAL A 127 6.72 -2.83 4.34
C VAL A 127 6.47 -3.62 5.61
N ALA A 128 6.10 -4.89 5.44
CA ALA A 128 5.98 -5.85 6.53
C ALA A 128 6.77 -7.11 6.19
N ARG A 129 7.32 -7.77 7.22
CA ARG A 129 8.10 -9.02 7.10
C ARG A 129 7.53 -10.00 8.10
N ALA A 130 7.26 -11.23 7.65
CA ALA A 130 6.89 -12.32 8.55
C ALA A 130 8.08 -12.69 9.44
N VAL A 131 7.80 -13.00 10.70
CA VAL A 131 8.79 -13.43 11.70
C VAL A 131 8.58 -14.90 12.05
#